data_AF-A0A6J1J5R8-F1
#
_entry.id   AF-A0A6J1J5R8-F1
#
_cell.length_a   1.000
_cell.length_b   1.000
_cell.length_c   1.000
_cell.angle_alpha   90.00
_cell.angle_beta   90.00
_cell.angle_gamma   90.00
#
_symmetry.space_group_name_H-M   'P 1'
#
loop_
_entity.id
_entity.type
_entity.pdbx_description
1 polymer ?
#
loop_
_entity_poly.entity_id
_entity_poly.type
_entity_poly.pdbx_seq_one_letter_code
_entity_poly.pdbx_strand_id
1 'polypeptide(L)'
;MSQSESIWGKVQLKSSPEKFYGFFRNHMGDLVHLFPDHFQSFHFVEGQNFEDGSVVHWKYNLRFPEAAKVRMRVMDEARTIIYEVLEGDVLKQYKVFRAKLETVSGDLKKVGGSFAKWTVEYEKAHQNVPSPESYMELALKVSKGFDAYLYRNYFKFVSHQKKMSKSDSIWAKIDLKSSPEKFYGFFRNHLGDLVNLFPENYRSIQLVEGQHFSGGNVVLFKFQFGFGHQLRVEKWAIRALDDVKKYIIYEAVEGDVLKQFKVLRVKVEAVNGGSTKVGGGNFTKWTVEFEKANQNVASPQNYLELFVKISKGVDAYFSKN
;
A
#
# COMPACT_ATOMS: atom_id res chain seq x y z
N MET A 1 24.12 23.02 34.97
CA MET A 1 23.12 22.04 34.49
C MET A 1 22.73 22.50 33.09
N SER A 2 23.11 21.78 32.03
CA SER A 2 22.60 22.12 30.70
C SER A 2 21.12 21.71 30.65
N GLN A 3 20.28 22.63 30.18
CA GLN A 3 18.85 22.42 30.06
C GLN A 3 18.59 21.86 28.65
N SER A 4 17.93 20.71 28.57
CA SER A 4 17.45 20.18 27.28
C SER A 4 16.36 21.10 26.74
N GLU A 5 16.52 21.56 25.51
CA GLU A 5 15.54 22.37 24.79
C GLU A 5 14.71 21.49 23.85
N SER A 6 13.53 21.96 23.45
CA SER A 6 12.73 21.26 22.44
C SER A 6 11.99 22.24 21.53
N ILE A 7 11.88 21.85 20.26
CA ILE A 7 11.02 22.51 19.27
C ILE A 7 10.06 21.48 18.68
N TRP A 8 8.88 21.90 18.25
CA TRP A 8 7.91 21.01 17.65
C TRP A 8 7.21 21.63 16.45
N GLY A 9 6.76 20.78 15.54
CA GLY A 9 5.98 21.16 14.36
C GLY A 9 4.97 20.07 14.03
N LYS A 10 3.96 20.39 13.23
CA LYS A 10 2.97 19.39 12.78
C LYS A 10 2.55 19.57 11.33
N VAL A 11 2.18 18.46 10.71
CA VAL A 11 1.57 18.40 9.39
C VAL A 11 0.17 17.82 9.53
N GLN A 12 -0.83 18.56 9.07
CA GLN A 12 -2.18 18.02 8.93
C GLN A 12 -2.17 16.96 7.83
N LEU A 13 -2.63 15.76 8.16
CA LEU A 13 -2.64 14.63 7.24
C LEU A 13 -3.97 14.56 6.52
N LYS A 14 -3.91 14.44 5.19
CA LYS A 14 -5.08 14.11 4.38
C LYS A 14 -5.22 12.61 4.16
N SER A 15 -4.12 11.88 4.30
CA SER A 15 -4.07 10.42 4.28
C SER A 15 -4.38 9.81 5.65
N SER A 16 -4.51 8.48 5.72
CA SER A 16 -4.70 7.78 7.00
C SER A 16 -3.42 7.91 7.85
N PRO A 17 -3.52 8.40 9.11
CA PRO A 17 -2.37 8.46 10.01
C PRO A 17 -1.75 7.09 10.27
N GLU A 18 -2.52 6.00 10.23
CA GLU A 18 -2.01 4.63 10.32
C GLU A 18 -1.13 4.26 9.13
N LYS A 19 -1.55 4.59 7.90
CA LYS A 19 -0.73 4.37 6.70
C LYS A 19 0.52 5.25 6.68
N PHE A 20 0.38 6.49 7.12
CA PHE A 20 1.50 7.42 7.24
C PHE A 20 2.54 6.87 8.24
N TYR A 21 2.10 6.48 9.43
CA TYR A 21 2.95 5.87 10.45
C TYR A 21 3.60 4.57 9.94
N GLY A 22 2.82 3.70 9.31
CA GLY A 22 3.26 2.41 8.79
C GLY A 22 4.43 2.52 7.80
N PHE A 23 4.50 3.61 7.03
CA PHE A 23 5.65 3.90 6.18
C PHE A 23 6.91 4.19 6.98
N PHE A 24 6.87 5.11 7.94
CA PHE A 24 8.05 5.42 8.76
C PHE A 24 8.49 4.23 9.61
N ARG A 25 7.53 3.38 10.01
CA ARG A 25 7.74 2.16 10.80
C ARG A 25 8.38 1.02 10.01
N ASN A 26 8.20 0.93 8.69
CA ASN A 26 8.59 -0.27 7.92
C ASN A 26 9.33 0.01 6.61
N HIS A 27 9.30 1.24 6.11
CA HIS A 27 9.72 1.61 4.75
C HIS A 27 10.45 2.95 4.71
N MET A 28 10.91 3.49 5.85
CA MET A 28 11.54 4.82 5.84
C MET A 28 12.79 4.88 4.97
N GLY A 29 13.47 3.75 4.73
CA GLY A 29 14.59 3.66 3.79
C GLY A 29 14.23 4.12 2.37
N ASP A 30 12.97 3.97 1.95
CA ASP A 30 12.49 4.36 0.62
C ASP A 30 12.45 5.88 0.43
N LEU A 31 12.69 6.67 1.48
CA LEU A 31 12.85 8.12 1.38
C LEU A 31 13.96 8.54 0.41
N VAL A 32 14.99 7.70 0.21
CA VAL A 32 16.05 7.94 -0.80
C VAL A 32 15.50 7.96 -2.22
N HIS A 33 14.44 7.21 -2.49
CA HIS A 33 13.79 7.15 -3.80
C HIS A 33 12.68 8.18 -3.94
N LEU A 34 11.96 8.45 -2.85
CA LEU A 34 10.86 9.42 -2.84
C LEU A 34 11.33 10.87 -2.81
N PHE A 35 12.48 11.13 -2.17
CA PHE A 35 13.04 12.46 -1.97
C PHE A 35 14.58 12.45 -2.18
N PRO A 36 15.07 12.08 -3.37
CA PRO A 36 16.50 11.95 -3.65
C PRO A 36 17.28 13.26 -3.48
N ASP A 37 16.62 14.41 -3.62
CA ASP A 37 17.23 15.72 -3.35
C ASP A 37 17.61 15.89 -1.87
N HIS A 38 16.89 15.20 -0.96
CA HIS A 38 17.03 15.31 0.48
C HIS A 38 17.73 14.11 1.12
N PHE A 39 17.61 12.90 0.58
CA PHE A 39 18.23 11.69 1.12
C PHE A 39 19.02 10.98 0.05
N GLN A 40 20.32 10.80 0.31
CA GLN A 40 21.25 10.19 -0.64
C GLN A 40 21.36 8.67 -0.45
N SER A 41 21.38 8.22 0.81
CA SER A 41 21.53 6.79 1.11
C SER A 41 20.98 6.43 2.48
N PHE A 42 20.56 5.18 2.59
CA PHE A 42 20.08 4.54 3.80
C PHE A 42 20.66 3.13 3.89
N HIS A 43 21.10 2.70 5.08
CA HIS A 43 21.36 1.29 5.38
C HIS A 43 21.28 1.01 6.88
N PHE A 44 21.03 -0.25 7.23
CA PHE A 44 21.15 -0.73 8.60
C PHE A 44 22.63 -0.84 9.00
N VAL A 45 22.92 -0.42 10.23
CA VAL A 45 24.22 -0.62 10.91
C VAL A 45 24.07 -1.75 11.93
N GLU A 46 22.98 -1.75 12.68
CA GLU A 46 22.60 -2.82 13.62
C GLU A 46 21.15 -3.21 13.38
N GLY A 47 20.89 -4.51 13.25
CA GLY A 47 19.59 -5.04 12.83
C GLY A 47 19.47 -5.21 11.30
N GLN A 48 18.37 -5.82 10.86
CA GLN A 48 18.06 -6.02 9.43
C GLN A 48 16.65 -5.51 9.06
N ASN A 49 15.93 -4.97 10.04
CA ASN A 49 14.57 -4.50 9.92
C ASN A 49 14.36 -3.30 10.87
N PHE A 50 13.17 -2.71 10.85
CA PHE A 50 12.85 -1.50 11.62
C PHE A 50 12.34 -1.81 13.04
N GLU A 51 12.95 -2.77 13.73
CA GLU A 51 12.60 -3.14 15.12
C GLU A 51 13.10 -2.10 16.14
N ASP A 52 12.53 -2.12 17.35
CA ASP A 52 13.02 -1.30 18.47
C ASP A 52 14.50 -1.60 18.75
N GLY A 53 15.31 -0.54 18.88
CA GLY A 53 16.75 -0.63 19.11
C GLY A 53 17.60 -0.70 17.85
N SER A 54 17.01 -0.90 16.67
CA SER A 54 17.75 -0.93 15.39
C SER A 54 18.50 0.37 15.15
N VAL A 55 19.70 0.26 14.57
CA VAL A 55 20.55 1.41 14.23
C VAL A 55 20.68 1.52 12.73
N VAL A 56 20.35 2.69 12.20
CA VAL A 56 20.43 2.99 10.77
C VAL A 56 21.41 4.12 10.52
N HIS A 57 22.00 4.13 9.34
CA HIS A 57 22.85 5.22 8.88
C HIS A 57 22.22 5.93 7.69
N TRP A 58 22.14 7.25 7.83
CA TRP A 58 21.58 8.16 6.84
C TRP A 58 22.67 9.05 6.26
N LYS A 59 22.63 9.25 4.94
CA LYS A 59 23.23 10.41 4.28
C LYS A 59 22.13 11.28 3.71
N TYR A 60 22.11 12.55 4.06
CA TYR A 60 21.03 13.48 3.73
C TYR A 60 21.57 14.88 3.43
N ASN A 61 20.76 15.68 2.76
CA ASN A 61 21.07 17.05 2.39
C ASN A 61 20.12 18.00 3.10
N LEU A 62 20.70 18.85 3.95
CA LEU A 62 20.05 20.07 4.43
C LEU A 62 20.55 21.25 3.59
N ARG A 63 21.54 21.98 4.12
CA ARG A 63 22.25 23.04 3.40
C ARG A 63 23.56 22.52 2.80
N PHE A 64 24.14 21.51 3.44
CA PHE A 64 25.30 20.75 2.99
C PHE A 64 25.02 19.25 3.17
N PRO A 65 25.77 18.36 2.50
CA PRO A 65 25.71 16.93 2.76
C PRO A 65 26.09 16.63 4.22
N GLU A 66 25.23 15.86 4.89
CA GLU A 66 25.42 15.42 6.27
C GLU A 66 25.18 13.91 6.37
N ALA A 67 25.74 13.31 7.42
CA ALA A 67 25.51 11.92 7.78
C ALA A 67 25.18 11.77 9.27
N ALA A 68 24.34 10.79 9.59
CA ALA A 68 24.02 10.44 10.97
C ALA A 68 23.72 8.95 11.14
N LYS A 69 24.22 8.35 12.23
CA LYS A 69 23.76 7.07 12.75
C LYS A 69 22.68 7.31 13.78
N VAL A 70 21.56 6.63 13.65
CA VAL A 70 20.35 6.88 14.41
C VAL A 70 19.80 5.56 14.94
N ARG A 71 19.57 5.50 16.25
CA ARG A 71 18.83 4.41 16.89
C ARG A 71 17.35 4.70 16.87
N MET A 72 16.56 3.71 16.49
CA MET A 72 15.10 3.78 16.54
C MET A 72 14.57 3.27 17.88
N ARG A 73 13.61 3.99 18.46
CA ARG A 73 12.75 3.50 19.53
C ARG A 73 11.31 3.52 19.06
N VAL A 74 10.65 2.37 19.12
CA VAL A 74 9.35 2.15 18.49
C VAL A 74 8.30 1.84 19.56
N MET A 75 7.20 2.58 19.53
CA MET A 75 6.04 2.37 20.40
C MET A 75 4.79 2.30 19.51
N ASP A 76 4.54 1.10 18.95
CA ASP A 76 3.51 0.89 17.94
C ASP A 76 2.10 1.19 18.46
N GLU A 77 1.79 0.85 19.72
CA GLU A 77 0.50 1.16 20.36
C GLU A 77 0.21 2.66 20.41
N ALA A 78 1.27 3.46 20.64
CA ALA A 78 1.20 4.92 20.67
C ALA A 78 1.42 5.58 19.29
N ARG A 79 1.66 4.78 18.24
CA ARG A 79 2.10 5.25 16.91
C ARG A 79 3.19 6.31 16.99
N THR A 80 4.23 5.98 17.77
CA THR A 80 5.34 6.87 18.05
C THR A 80 6.67 6.21 17.70
N ILE A 81 7.55 6.94 17.01
CA ILE A 81 8.93 6.53 16.76
C ILE A 81 9.85 7.65 17.24
N ILE A 82 10.87 7.32 18.02
CA ILE A 82 11.95 8.23 18.40
C ILE A 82 13.22 7.82 17.67
N TYR A 83 13.87 8.80 17.06
CA TYR A 83 15.13 8.71 16.35
C TYR A 83 16.20 9.37 17.21
N GLU A 84 16.98 8.57 17.91
CA GLU A 84 18.08 9.03 18.76
C GLU A 84 19.39 9.03 17.96
N VAL A 85 20.00 10.20 17.80
CA VAL A 85 21.25 10.28 17.04
C VAL A 85 22.41 9.82 17.91
N LEU A 86 23.16 8.83 17.43
CA LEU A 86 24.32 8.25 18.12
C LEU A 86 25.64 8.83 17.62
N GLU A 87 25.74 9.09 16.32
CA GLU A 87 26.93 9.64 15.66
C GLU A 87 26.50 10.49 14.47
N GLY A 88 27.31 11.47 14.05
CA GLY A 88 27.07 12.22 12.83
C GLY A 88 27.36 13.71 12.92
N ASP A 89 27.17 14.40 11.80
CA ASP A 89 27.43 15.85 11.67
C ASP A 89 26.58 16.69 12.61
N VAL A 90 25.34 16.27 12.87
CA VAL A 90 24.43 16.95 13.81
C VAL A 90 25.01 17.04 15.22
N LEU A 91 25.80 16.03 15.65
CA LEU A 91 26.39 16.02 16.99
C LEU A 91 27.57 16.99 17.17
N LYS A 92 28.08 17.56 16.08
CA LYS A 92 29.05 18.68 16.15
C LYS A 92 28.41 19.94 16.70
N GLN A 93 27.10 20.10 16.49
CA GLN A 93 26.32 21.25 16.95
C GLN A 93 25.53 20.92 18.23
N TYR A 94 25.09 19.67 18.40
CA TYR A 94 24.23 19.27 19.52
C TYR A 94 24.83 18.08 20.28
N LYS A 95 24.98 18.17 21.60
CA LYS A 95 25.41 17.04 22.44
C LYS A 95 24.38 15.91 22.47
N VAL A 96 23.12 16.28 22.44
CA VAL A 96 21.97 15.37 22.41
C VAL A 96 21.08 15.82 21.28
N PHE A 97 20.60 14.88 20.47
CA PHE A 97 19.62 15.16 19.43
C PHE A 97 18.68 13.97 19.26
N ARG A 98 17.38 14.21 19.46
CA ARG A 98 16.33 13.21 19.28
C ARG A 98 15.18 13.80 18.47
N ALA A 99 14.77 13.12 17.41
CA ALA A 99 13.58 13.47 16.66
C ALA A 99 12.47 12.46 16.97
N LYS A 100 11.31 12.92 17.42
CA LYS A 100 10.15 12.09 17.75
C LYS A 100 9.04 12.36 16.73
N LEU A 101 8.57 11.30 16.07
CA LEU A 101 7.39 11.30 15.22
C LEU A 101 6.20 10.69 15.98
N GLU A 102 5.07 11.39 15.99
CA GLU A 102 3.80 10.92 16.54
C GLU A 102 2.70 11.11 15.49
N THR A 103 1.88 10.08 15.23
CA THR A 103 0.68 10.25 14.41
C THR A 103 -0.58 10.13 15.25
N VAL A 104 -1.45 11.13 15.17
CA VAL A 104 -2.70 11.20 15.93
C VAL A 104 -3.88 11.10 14.96
N SER A 105 -4.87 10.26 15.32
CA SER A 105 -6.17 10.22 14.64
C SER A 105 -7.14 11.11 15.37
N GLY A 106 -7.86 11.97 14.65
CA GLY A 106 -9.04 12.66 15.18
C GLY A 106 -10.34 11.97 14.79
N ASP A 107 -11.45 12.47 15.33
CA ASP A 107 -12.78 11.87 15.19
C ASP A 107 -13.27 11.87 13.73
N LEU A 108 -13.70 10.71 13.23
CA LEU A 108 -14.19 10.48 11.85
C LEU A 108 -15.38 11.36 11.46
N LYS A 109 -16.01 12.03 12.45
CA LYS A 109 -17.15 12.94 12.26
C LYS A 109 -16.80 14.43 12.30
N LYS A 110 -15.52 14.81 12.47
CA LYS A 110 -15.09 16.22 12.40
C LYS A 110 -14.03 16.42 11.32
N VAL A 111 -14.32 17.30 10.38
CA VAL A 111 -13.37 17.74 9.36
C VAL A 111 -12.19 18.44 10.07
N GLY A 112 -11.01 17.81 10.09
CA GLY A 112 -9.75 18.41 10.57
C GLY A 112 -8.94 17.66 11.65
N GLY A 113 -9.11 16.35 11.83
CA GLY A 113 -8.65 15.66 13.05
C GLY A 113 -7.25 15.02 13.08
N SER A 114 -6.65 14.64 11.95
CA SER A 114 -5.46 13.78 11.93
C SER A 114 -4.18 14.54 11.56
N PHE A 115 -3.11 14.37 12.33
CA PHE A 115 -1.83 15.03 12.07
C PHE A 115 -0.63 14.16 12.44
N ALA A 116 0.49 14.41 11.76
CA ALA A 116 1.81 13.95 12.17
C ALA A 116 2.50 15.10 12.92
N LYS A 117 2.96 14.85 14.14
CA LYS A 117 3.72 15.79 14.96
C LYS A 117 5.17 15.33 15.01
N TRP A 118 6.07 16.27 14.79
CA TRP A 118 7.49 16.11 15.01
C TRP A 118 7.91 16.94 16.22
N THR A 119 8.67 16.34 17.12
CA THR A 119 9.34 17.02 18.23
C THR A 119 10.83 16.77 18.12
N VAL A 120 11.65 17.82 18.15
CA VAL A 120 13.11 17.70 18.20
C VAL A 120 13.55 18.13 19.60
N GLU A 121 14.10 17.21 20.35
CA GLU A 121 14.73 17.44 21.66
C GLU A 121 16.23 17.52 21.45
N TYR A 122 16.86 18.56 22.00
CA TYR A 122 18.27 18.79 21.78
C TYR A 122 18.97 19.47 22.96
N GLU A 123 20.29 19.28 23.03
CA GLU A 123 21.17 20.04 23.89
C GLU A 123 22.28 20.65 23.04
N LYS A 124 22.44 21.98 23.07
CA LYS A 124 23.48 22.67 22.31
C LYS A 124 24.87 22.28 22.79
N ALA A 125 25.82 22.10 21.87
CA ALA A 125 27.23 21.89 22.20
C ALA A 125 27.83 23.09 22.96
N HIS A 126 27.39 24.31 22.60
CA HIS A 126 27.71 25.56 23.27
C HIS A 126 26.62 26.62 23.01
N GLN A 127 26.59 27.71 23.78
CA GLN A 127 25.51 28.70 23.76
C GLN A 127 25.24 29.34 22.38
N ASN A 128 26.27 29.48 21.55
CA ASN A 128 26.17 30.10 20.22
C ASN A 128 25.60 29.18 19.12
N VAL A 129 25.28 27.91 19.43
CA VAL A 129 24.66 27.02 18.43
C VAL A 129 23.21 27.45 18.17
N PRO A 130 22.78 27.56 16.90
CA PRO A 130 21.40 27.88 16.57
C PRO A 130 20.44 26.75 16.99
N SER A 131 19.16 27.06 17.11
CA SER A 131 18.15 26.02 17.28
C SER A 131 18.05 25.17 15.99
N PRO A 132 17.57 23.90 16.04
CA PRO A 132 17.60 23.00 14.90
C PRO A 132 16.41 23.19 13.94
N GLU A 133 16.05 24.44 13.63
CA GLU A 133 14.92 24.73 12.74
C GLU A 133 15.05 24.05 11.37
N SER A 134 16.26 23.98 10.81
CA SER A 134 16.51 23.34 9.51
C SER A 134 16.13 21.85 9.48
N TYR A 135 16.39 21.12 10.58
CA TYR A 135 15.99 19.73 10.72
C TYR A 135 14.47 19.59 10.84
N MET A 136 13.82 20.48 11.61
CA MET A 136 12.35 20.52 11.71
C MET A 136 11.71 20.82 10.35
N GLU A 137 12.24 21.79 9.60
CA GLU A 137 11.77 22.12 8.25
C GLU A 137 11.87 20.94 7.30
N LEU A 138 12.98 20.20 7.32
CA LEU A 138 13.14 18.98 6.53
C LEU A 138 12.09 17.94 6.89
N ALA A 139 11.91 17.64 8.19
CA ALA A 139 10.93 16.68 8.67
C ALA A 139 9.50 17.03 8.24
N LEU A 140 9.12 18.31 8.35
CA LEU A 140 7.81 18.80 7.92
C LEU A 140 7.65 18.78 6.40
N LYS A 141 8.69 19.10 5.63
CA LYS A 141 8.66 19.09 4.16
C LYS A 141 8.48 17.67 3.62
N VAL A 142 9.27 16.72 4.11
CA VAL A 142 9.18 15.30 3.76
C VAL A 142 7.81 14.75 4.13
N SER A 143 7.33 15.05 5.34
CA SER A 143 6.00 14.63 5.80
C SER A 143 4.88 15.17 4.93
N LYS A 144 4.91 16.46 4.55
CA LYS A 144 3.92 17.05 3.62
C LYS A 144 3.97 16.41 2.24
N GLY A 145 5.18 16.20 1.70
CA GLY A 145 5.36 15.56 0.38
C GLY A 145 4.83 14.13 0.38
N PHE A 146 5.10 13.38 1.44
CA PHE A 146 4.68 11.99 1.55
C PHE A 146 3.17 11.85 1.78
N ASP A 147 2.58 12.68 2.64
CA ASP A 147 1.11 12.74 2.79
C ASP A 147 0.43 13.07 1.46
N ALA A 148 0.98 14.02 0.70
CA ALA A 148 0.48 14.34 -0.63
C ALA A 148 0.62 13.18 -1.62
N TYR A 149 1.70 12.38 -1.54
CA TYR A 149 1.87 11.17 -2.35
C TYR A 149 0.81 10.11 -2.00
N LEU A 150 0.65 9.79 -0.71
CA LEU A 150 -0.38 8.86 -0.23
C LEU A 150 -1.79 9.32 -0.62
N TYR A 151 -2.08 10.61 -0.40
CA TYR A 151 -3.35 11.21 -0.74
C TYR A 151 -3.60 11.22 -2.24
N ARG A 152 -2.61 11.56 -3.09
CA ARG A 152 -2.77 11.54 -4.55
C ARG A 152 -2.98 10.13 -5.08
N ASN A 153 -2.33 9.11 -4.55
CA ASN A 153 -2.56 7.73 -4.98
C ASN A 153 -3.95 7.24 -4.54
N TYR A 154 -4.38 7.62 -3.33
CA TYR A 154 -5.75 7.38 -2.87
C TYR A 154 -6.78 8.17 -3.70
N PHE A 155 -6.54 9.45 -4.01
CA PHE A 155 -7.44 10.28 -4.81
C PHE A 155 -7.42 9.94 -6.28
N LYS A 156 -6.31 9.47 -6.87
CA LYS A 156 -6.30 8.88 -8.20
C LYS A 156 -7.21 7.66 -8.21
N PHE A 157 -7.09 6.77 -7.21
CA PHE A 157 -7.99 5.64 -7.05
C PHE A 157 -9.46 6.07 -6.90
N VAL A 158 -9.77 7.02 -6.02
CA VAL A 158 -11.15 7.50 -5.76
C VAL A 158 -11.70 8.38 -6.89
N SER A 159 -10.90 9.18 -7.58
CA SER A 159 -11.33 10.00 -8.73
C SER A 159 -11.56 9.14 -9.96
N HIS A 160 -10.79 8.07 -10.17
CA HIS A 160 -11.18 7.01 -11.11
C HIS A 160 -12.53 6.43 -10.70
N GLN A 161 -12.72 6.08 -9.42
CA GLN A 161 -14.01 5.60 -8.88
C GLN A 161 -15.18 6.58 -9.03
N LYS A 162 -14.95 7.90 -8.99
CA LYS A 162 -16.02 8.91 -9.11
C LYS A 162 -16.31 9.29 -10.57
N LYS A 163 -15.31 9.26 -11.45
CA LYS A 163 -15.49 9.36 -12.92
C LYS A 163 -16.25 8.15 -13.49
N MET A 164 -16.25 7.04 -12.74
CA MET A 164 -16.97 5.78 -13.00
C MET A 164 -18.47 5.77 -12.64
N SER A 165 -19.09 6.89 -12.24
CA SER A 165 -20.58 6.94 -12.24
C SER A 165 -21.19 6.87 -13.65
N LYS A 166 -20.35 6.69 -14.68
CA LYS A 166 -20.66 6.51 -16.10
C LYS A 166 -20.21 5.16 -16.68
N SER A 167 -19.59 4.28 -15.89
CA SER A 167 -19.13 2.95 -16.36
C SER A 167 -20.16 1.86 -16.06
N ASP A 168 -20.37 0.96 -17.00
CA ASP A 168 -21.22 -0.21 -16.81
C ASP A 168 -20.55 -1.20 -15.84
N SER A 169 -21.35 -2.01 -15.16
CA SER A 169 -20.84 -3.10 -14.32
C SER A 169 -21.69 -4.36 -14.46
N ILE A 170 -21.01 -5.50 -14.45
CA ILE A 170 -21.63 -6.83 -14.35
C ILE A 170 -21.05 -7.54 -13.13
N TRP A 171 -21.83 -8.41 -12.50
CA TRP A 171 -21.38 -9.10 -11.30
C TRP A 171 -21.96 -10.51 -11.20
N ALA A 172 -21.27 -11.36 -10.44
CA ALA A 172 -21.73 -12.70 -10.10
C ALA A 172 -21.51 -12.95 -8.60
N LYS A 173 -22.48 -13.60 -7.97
CA LYS A 173 -22.35 -14.17 -6.63
C LYS A 173 -22.20 -15.68 -6.77
N ILE A 174 -21.20 -16.24 -6.10
CA ILE A 174 -20.95 -17.68 -6.05
C ILE A 174 -20.93 -18.08 -4.59
N ASP A 175 -21.85 -18.96 -4.18
CA ASP A 175 -21.83 -19.52 -2.83
C ASP A 175 -20.61 -20.45 -2.68
N LEU A 176 -19.92 -20.32 -1.55
CA LEU A 176 -18.70 -21.04 -1.22
C LEU A 176 -18.98 -22.10 -0.17
N LYS A 177 -18.43 -23.30 -0.38
CA LYS A 177 -18.36 -24.34 0.66
C LYS A 177 -17.16 -24.12 1.58
N SER A 178 -16.07 -23.61 1.04
CA SER A 178 -14.87 -23.22 1.79
C SER A 178 -15.09 -21.95 2.60
N SER A 179 -14.17 -21.65 3.53
CA SER A 179 -14.23 -20.40 4.28
C SER A 179 -13.77 -19.22 3.42
N PRO A 180 -14.30 -18.00 3.64
CA PRO A 180 -13.86 -16.81 2.93
C PRO A 180 -12.37 -16.54 3.08
N GLU A 181 -11.77 -16.92 4.21
CA GLU A 181 -10.32 -16.83 4.47
C GLU A 181 -9.52 -17.73 3.52
N LYS A 182 -9.91 -19.01 3.37
CA LYS A 182 -9.23 -19.94 2.45
C LYS A 182 -9.36 -19.46 1.01
N PHE A 183 -10.57 -19.09 0.60
CA PHE A 183 -10.83 -18.61 -0.76
C PHE A 183 -10.05 -17.32 -1.07
N TYR A 184 -10.12 -16.31 -0.19
CA TYR A 184 -9.35 -15.07 -0.34
C TYR A 184 -7.84 -15.35 -0.33
N GLY A 185 -7.37 -16.17 0.61
CA GLY A 185 -5.98 -16.56 0.76
C GLY A 185 -5.39 -17.16 -0.51
N PHE A 186 -6.20 -17.88 -1.30
CA PHE A 186 -5.77 -18.40 -2.59
C PHE A 186 -5.42 -17.29 -3.59
N PHE A 187 -6.32 -16.34 -3.83
CA PHE A 187 -6.02 -15.22 -4.75
C PHE A 187 -4.92 -14.29 -4.20
N ARG A 188 -4.77 -14.25 -2.88
CA ARG A 188 -3.78 -13.41 -2.19
C ARG A 188 -2.36 -13.98 -2.22
N ASN A 189 -2.21 -15.32 -2.16
CA ASN A 189 -0.92 -15.98 -1.96
C ASN A 189 -0.59 -17.07 -3.00
N HIS A 190 -1.60 -17.63 -3.65
CA HIS A 190 -1.52 -18.83 -4.50
C HIS A 190 -2.05 -18.57 -5.93
N LEU A 191 -2.03 -17.31 -6.38
CA LEU A 191 -2.59 -16.94 -7.68
C LEU A 191 -1.92 -17.71 -8.84
N GLY A 192 -0.62 -18.01 -8.72
CA GLY A 192 0.13 -18.79 -9.70
C GLY A 192 -0.38 -20.23 -9.86
N ASP A 193 -0.99 -20.80 -8.82
CA ASP A 193 -1.50 -22.19 -8.83
C ASP A 193 -2.69 -22.37 -9.77
N LEU A 194 -3.29 -21.28 -10.27
CA LEU A 194 -4.30 -21.33 -11.33
C LEU A 194 -3.78 -21.97 -12.63
N VAL A 195 -2.48 -21.90 -12.91
CA VAL A 195 -1.87 -22.58 -14.07
C VAL A 195 -2.02 -24.10 -13.95
N ASN A 196 -1.89 -24.63 -12.72
CA ASN A 196 -2.02 -26.05 -12.45
C ASN A 196 -3.49 -26.48 -12.29
N LEU A 197 -4.32 -25.64 -11.68
CA LEU A 197 -5.75 -25.93 -11.49
C LEU A 197 -6.57 -25.80 -12.77
N PHE A 198 -6.15 -24.92 -13.68
CA PHE A 198 -6.86 -24.63 -14.94
C PHE A 198 -5.88 -24.51 -16.12
N PRO A 199 -5.13 -25.57 -16.46
CA PRO A 199 -4.13 -25.53 -17.54
C PRO A 199 -4.74 -25.27 -18.92
N GLU A 200 -6.04 -25.58 -19.08
CA GLU A 200 -6.82 -25.26 -20.28
C GLU A 200 -7.11 -23.76 -20.43
N ASN A 201 -7.03 -22.99 -19.34
CA ASN A 201 -7.29 -21.56 -19.33
C ASN A 201 -6.02 -20.74 -19.13
N TYR A 202 -5.10 -21.15 -18.27
CA TYR A 202 -3.90 -20.37 -17.94
C TYR A 202 -2.64 -21.09 -18.41
N ARG A 203 -1.80 -20.38 -19.16
CA ARG A 203 -0.47 -20.85 -19.60
C ARG A 203 0.62 -20.36 -18.65
N SER A 204 0.51 -19.13 -18.17
CA SER A 204 1.42 -18.58 -17.16
C SER A 204 0.80 -17.41 -16.43
N ILE A 205 1.18 -17.24 -15.16
CA ILE A 205 0.89 -16.06 -14.35
C ILE A 205 2.21 -15.64 -13.71
N GLN A 206 2.66 -14.43 -14.00
CA GLN A 206 3.97 -13.95 -13.60
C GLN A 206 3.85 -12.57 -12.95
N LEU A 207 4.42 -12.41 -11.75
CA LEU A 207 4.61 -11.09 -11.17
C LEU A 207 5.75 -10.41 -11.94
N VAL A 208 5.45 -9.30 -12.64
CA VAL A 208 6.43 -8.60 -13.49
C VAL A 208 6.94 -7.30 -12.89
N GLU A 209 6.24 -6.78 -11.87
CA GLU A 209 6.68 -5.65 -11.07
C GLU A 209 6.41 -5.93 -9.58
N GLY A 210 7.45 -5.92 -8.75
CA GLY A 210 7.39 -6.18 -7.30
C GLY A 210 7.81 -7.60 -6.88
N GLN A 211 7.86 -7.86 -5.57
CA GLN A 211 8.29 -9.14 -4.98
C GLN A 211 7.13 -10.03 -4.46
N HIS A 212 5.95 -9.46 -4.20
CA HIS A 212 4.77 -10.16 -3.67
C HIS A 212 3.47 -9.71 -4.36
N PHE A 213 2.34 -10.39 -4.15
CA PHE A 213 1.03 -9.91 -4.61
C PHE A 213 0.50 -8.79 -3.69
N SER A 214 1.15 -7.62 -3.70
CA SER A 214 0.80 -6.42 -2.94
C SER A 214 0.21 -5.31 -3.81
N GLY A 215 -0.53 -4.39 -3.20
CA GLY A 215 -1.11 -3.24 -3.92
C GLY A 215 -0.02 -2.39 -4.61
N GLY A 216 -0.25 -2.06 -5.89
CA GLY A 216 0.68 -1.37 -6.76
C GLY A 216 1.39 -2.28 -7.77
N ASN A 217 1.46 -3.59 -7.51
CA ASN A 217 2.23 -4.52 -8.32
C ASN A 217 1.47 -4.98 -9.58
N VAL A 218 2.22 -5.41 -10.59
CA VAL A 218 1.68 -5.79 -11.91
C VAL A 218 1.91 -7.27 -12.16
N VAL A 219 0.83 -7.95 -12.57
CA VAL A 219 0.81 -9.38 -12.89
C VAL A 219 0.56 -9.54 -14.38
N LEU A 220 1.44 -10.28 -15.06
CA LEU A 220 1.29 -10.69 -16.44
C LEU A 220 0.56 -12.03 -16.51
N PHE A 221 -0.60 -12.03 -17.16
CA PHE A 221 -1.40 -13.22 -17.43
C PHE A 221 -1.24 -13.63 -18.89
N LYS A 222 -0.93 -14.91 -19.11
CA LYS A 222 -1.09 -15.58 -20.40
C LYS A 222 -2.18 -16.62 -20.29
N PHE A 223 -3.32 -16.37 -20.91
CA PHE A 223 -4.54 -17.15 -20.69
C PHE A 223 -5.45 -17.16 -21.90
N GLN A 224 -6.42 -18.07 -21.94
CA GLN A 224 -7.35 -18.26 -23.03
C GLN A 224 -8.75 -18.60 -22.47
N PHE A 225 -9.78 -18.07 -23.13
CA PHE A 225 -11.18 -18.35 -22.81
C PHE A 225 -12.09 -17.97 -23.99
N GLY A 226 -13.34 -18.41 -23.96
CA GLY A 226 -14.33 -18.14 -25.01
C GLY A 226 -14.19 -19.03 -26.25
N PHE A 227 -15.04 -18.81 -27.24
CA PHE A 227 -15.00 -19.54 -28.51
C PHE A 227 -13.75 -19.18 -29.31
N GLY A 228 -13.02 -20.21 -29.76
CA GLY A 228 -11.79 -20.06 -30.57
C GLY A 228 -10.47 -20.12 -29.80
N HIS A 229 -10.49 -20.23 -28.46
CA HIS A 229 -9.28 -20.40 -27.62
C HIS A 229 -8.15 -19.40 -27.91
N GLN A 230 -8.50 -18.16 -28.26
CA GLN A 230 -7.49 -17.16 -28.58
C GLN A 230 -6.64 -16.88 -27.34
N LEU A 231 -5.32 -17.08 -27.48
CA LEU A 231 -4.35 -16.77 -26.44
C LEU A 231 -4.30 -15.26 -26.22
N ARG A 232 -4.47 -14.85 -24.97
CA ARG A 232 -4.38 -13.47 -24.50
C ARG A 232 -3.14 -13.30 -23.64
N VAL A 233 -2.50 -12.16 -23.80
CA VAL A 233 -1.38 -11.71 -22.98
C VAL A 233 -1.74 -10.33 -22.45
N GLU A 234 -1.97 -10.25 -21.13
CA GLU A 234 -2.48 -9.03 -20.49
C GLU A 234 -1.73 -8.76 -19.19
N LYS A 235 -1.40 -7.49 -18.93
CA LYS A 235 -0.89 -7.04 -17.63
C LYS A 235 -2.02 -6.43 -16.82
N TRP A 236 -2.10 -6.83 -15.58
CA TRP A 236 -3.12 -6.38 -14.63
C TRP A 236 -2.44 -5.85 -13.37
N ALA A 237 -2.76 -4.63 -12.99
CA ALA A 237 -2.27 -4.01 -11.76
C ALA A 237 -3.19 -4.35 -10.59
N ILE A 238 -2.60 -4.71 -9.45
CA ILE A 238 -3.32 -4.86 -8.18
C ILE A 238 -3.54 -3.45 -7.62
N ARG A 239 -4.75 -2.91 -7.81
CA ARG A 239 -5.05 -1.53 -7.40
C ARG A 239 -5.32 -1.38 -5.91
N ALA A 240 -5.94 -2.38 -5.31
CA ALA A 240 -6.25 -2.40 -3.89
C ALA A 240 -6.42 -3.84 -3.40
N LEU A 241 -6.13 -4.05 -2.13
CA LEU A 241 -6.51 -5.24 -1.39
C LEU A 241 -6.78 -4.86 0.07
N ASP A 242 -7.56 -5.67 0.76
CA ASP A 242 -7.91 -5.48 2.16
C ASP A 242 -8.03 -6.86 2.80
N ASP A 243 -7.04 -7.24 3.62
CA ASP A 243 -6.99 -8.56 4.24
C ASP A 243 -8.10 -8.75 5.31
N VAL A 244 -8.62 -7.65 5.87
CA VAL A 244 -9.72 -7.67 6.86
C VAL A 244 -11.05 -7.87 6.16
N LYS A 245 -11.31 -7.10 5.09
CA LYS A 245 -12.55 -7.18 4.29
C LYS A 245 -12.50 -8.27 3.21
N LYS A 246 -11.34 -8.90 3.00
CA LYS A 246 -11.10 -10.01 2.07
C LYS A 246 -11.49 -9.70 0.62
N TYR A 247 -10.98 -8.59 0.09
CA TYR A 247 -11.15 -8.28 -1.33
C TYR A 247 -9.84 -7.90 -2.01
N ILE A 248 -9.78 -8.12 -3.32
CA ILE A 248 -8.71 -7.67 -4.21
C ILE A 248 -9.34 -7.00 -5.43
N ILE A 249 -8.73 -5.90 -5.88
CA ILE A 249 -9.12 -5.16 -7.08
C ILE A 249 -7.96 -5.21 -8.08
N TYR A 250 -8.23 -5.80 -9.24
CA TYR A 250 -7.32 -5.84 -10.39
C TYR A 250 -7.81 -4.88 -11.46
N GLU A 251 -6.89 -4.27 -12.20
CA GLU A 251 -7.21 -3.42 -13.35
C GLU A 251 -6.27 -3.72 -14.50
N ALA A 252 -6.84 -3.90 -15.70
CA ALA A 252 -6.05 -4.09 -16.92
C ALA A 252 -5.23 -2.82 -17.20
N VAL A 253 -3.92 -2.97 -17.40
CA VAL A 253 -2.99 -1.87 -17.69
C VAL A 253 -2.23 -2.07 -19.01
N GLU A 254 -2.19 -3.29 -19.53
CA GLU A 254 -1.62 -3.60 -20.85
C GLU A 254 -2.30 -4.82 -21.46
N GLY A 255 -2.36 -4.89 -22.79
CA GLY A 255 -2.90 -6.02 -23.55
C GLY A 255 -4.06 -5.63 -24.48
N ASP A 256 -4.41 -6.54 -25.39
CA ASP A 256 -5.44 -6.29 -26.41
C ASP A 256 -6.82 -5.99 -25.85
N VAL A 257 -7.08 -6.38 -24.60
CA VAL A 257 -8.30 -6.03 -23.86
C VAL A 257 -8.53 -4.51 -23.81
N LEU A 258 -7.47 -3.71 -23.76
CA LEU A 258 -7.56 -2.25 -23.71
C LEU A 258 -7.97 -1.61 -25.05
N LYS A 259 -7.92 -2.36 -26.16
CA LYS A 259 -8.52 -1.94 -27.44
C LYS A 259 -10.06 -2.00 -27.39
N GLN A 260 -10.60 -2.88 -26.55
CA GLN A 260 -12.04 -3.08 -26.38
C GLN A 260 -12.57 -2.26 -25.21
N PHE A 261 -11.80 -2.12 -24.13
CA PHE A 261 -12.22 -1.44 -22.93
C PHE A 261 -11.19 -0.39 -22.52
N LYS A 262 -11.59 0.89 -22.48
CA LYS A 262 -10.74 1.95 -21.93
C LYS A 262 -10.43 1.72 -20.46
N VAL A 263 -11.37 1.10 -19.75
CA VAL A 263 -11.23 0.66 -18.36
C VAL A 263 -11.80 -0.75 -18.28
N LEU A 264 -11.03 -1.68 -17.71
CA LEU A 264 -11.54 -2.97 -17.28
C LEU A 264 -10.96 -3.27 -15.90
N ARG A 265 -11.82 -3.32 -14.90
CA ARG A 265 -11.46 -3.54 -13.50
C ARG A 265 -12.29 -4.67 -12.93
N VAL A 266 -11.65 -5.48 -12.10
CA VAL A 266 -12.23 -6.69 -11.54
C VAL A 266 -12.02 -6.67 -10.04
N LYS A 267 -13.11 -6.69 -9.28
CA LYS A 267 -13.09 -6.89 -7.82
C LYS A 267 -13.53 -8.32 -7.51
N VAL A 268 -12.70 -9.03 -6.76
CA VAL A 268 -13.09 -10.28 -6.07
C VAL A 268 -13.20 -9.99 -4.58
N GLU A 269 -14.29 -10.41 -3.96
CA GLU A 269 -14.58 -10.20 -2.54
C GLU A 269 -15.13 -11.48 -1.93
N ALA A 270 -14.56 -11.95 -0.82
CA ALA A 270 -15.02 -13.12 -0.09
C ALA A 270 -15.74 -12.70 1.19
N VAL A 271 -17.00 -13.08 1.34
CA VAL A 271 -17.90 -12.60 2.40
C VAL A 271 -18.38 -13.76 3.26
N ASN A 272 -18.32 -13.56 4.58
CA ASN A 272 -18.99 -14.44 5.54
C ASN A 272 -20.45 -13.96 5.68
N GLY A 273 -21.39 -14.79 5.24
CA GLY A 273 -22.81 -14.44 5.23
C GLY A 273 -23.50 -14.48 6.60
N GLY A 274 -22.85 -15.03 7.64
CA GLY A 274 -23.44 -15.24 8.97
C GLY A 274 -24.57 -16.28 9.00
N SER A 275 -24.82 -16.88 10.16
CA SER A 275 -25.71 -18.06 10.31
C SER A 275 -27.19 -17.73 10.53
N THR A 276 -27.61 -16.46 10.54
CA THR A 276 -28.89 -16.06 11.18
C THR A 276 -30.06 -15.81 10.24
N LYS A 277 -29.95 -16.05 8.92
CA LYS A 277 -31.11 -16.06 8.02
C LYS A 277 -31.00 -17.17 6.99
N VAL A 278 -32.15 -17.71 6.59
CA VAL A 278 -32.27 -18.64 5.46
C VAL A 278 -31.65 -17.96 4.23
N GLY A 279 -30.49 -18.47 3.78
CA GLY A 279 -29.62 -17.82 2.78
C GLY A 279 -28.23 -17.39 3.29
N GLY A 280 -27.94 -17.61 4.58
CA GLY A 280 -26.66 -17.33 5.24
C GLY A 280 -25.60 -18.39 4.98
N GLY A 281 -24.87 -18.24 3.88
CA GLY A 281 -23.69 -19.06 3.55
C GLY A 281 -22.51 -18.17 3.18
N ASN A 282 -21.30 -18.72 3.25
CA ASN A 282 -20.12 -18.07 2.70
C ASN A 282 -20.32 -17.86 1.20
N PHE A 283 -19.88 -16.73 0.65
CA PHE A 283 -19.93 -16.51 -0.79
C PHE A 283 -18.78 -15.62 -1.25
N THR A 284 -18.47 -15.69 -2.54
CA THR A 284 -17.65 -14.68 -3.21
C THR A 284 -18.50 -13.85 -4.18
N LYS A 285 -18.18 -12.57 -4.28
CA LYS A 285 -18.72 -11.66 -5.28
C LYS A 285 -17.60 -11.25 -6.23
N TRP A 286 -17.81 -11.49 -7.51
CA TRP A 286 -17.02 -10.90 -8.58
C TRP A 286 -17.79 -9.72 -9.17
N THR A 287 -17.14 -8.56 -9.27
CA THR A 287 -17.66 -7.40 -9.98
C THR A 287 -16.68 -7.04 -11.08
N VAL A 288 -17.16 -6.94 -12.32
CA VAL A 288 -16.40 -6.44 -13.47
C VAL A 288 -16.95 -5.07 -13.83
N GLU A 289 -16.14 -4.04 -13.62
CA GLU A 289 -16.42 -2.65 -13.96
C GLU A 289 -15.70 -2.32 -15.26
N PHE A 290 -16.40 -1.71 -16.23
CA PHE A 290 -15.81 -1.44 -17.52
C PHE A 290 -16.32 -0.17 -18.21
N GLU A 291 -15.44 0.44 -19.00
CA GLU A 291 -15.78 1.47 -19.97
C GLU A 291 -15.43 0.95 -21.36
N LYS A 292 -16.43 0.75 -22.21
CA LYS A 292 -16.23 0.32 -23.60
C LYS A 292 -15.44 1.36 -24.39
N ALA A 293 -14.55 0.92 -25.27
CA ALA A 293 -13.83 1.80 -26.20
C ALA A 293 -14.77 2.52 -27.17
N ASN A 294 -15.86 1.85 -27.57
CA ASN A 294 -16.96 2.40 -28.35
C ASN A 294 -18.25 1.57 -28.11
N GLN A 295 -19.40 2.05 -28.59
CA GLN A 295 -20.71 1.43 -28.35
C GLN A 295 -20.85 0.00 -28.93
N ASN A 296 -20.07 -0.36 -29.95
CA ASN A 296 -20.14 -1.66 -30.61
C ASN A 296 -19.39 -2.77 -29.84
N VAL A 297 -18.61 -2.42 -28.82
CA VAL A 297 -17.93 -3.41 -27.98
C VAL A 297 -18.96 -4.15 -27.13
N ALA A 298 -18.87 -5.48 -27.11
CA ALA A 298 -19.72 -6.31 -26.25
C ALA A 298 -19.38 -6.14 -24.76
N SER A 299 -20.32 -6.46 -23.87
CA SER A 299 -20.04 -6.56 -22.42
C SER A 299 -18.97 -7.64 -22.16
N PRO A 300 -18.07 -7.49 -21.18
CA PRO A 300 -17.02 -8.47 -20.86
C PRO A 300 -17.56 -9.73 -20.16
N GLN A 301 -18.71 -10.26 -20.61
CA GLN A 301 -19.40 -11.40 -20.01
C GLN A 301 -18.50 -12.65 -19.94
N ASN A 302 -17.68 -12.86 -20.97
CA ASN A 302 -16.74 -13.97 -21.03
C ASN A 302 -15.68 -13.93 -19.89
N TYR A 303 -15.29 -12.75 -19.41
CA TYR A 303 -14.41 -12.62 -18.23
C TYR A 303 -15.16 -13.04 -16.96
N LEU A 304 -16.39 -12.57 -16.78
CA LEU A 304 -17.21 -12.94 -15.63
C LEU A 304 -17.47 -14.45 -15.57
N GLU A 305 -17.73 -15.09 -16.72
CA GLU A 305 -17.88 -16.54 -16.83
C GLU A 305 -16.61 -17.30 -16.45
N LEU A 306 -15.44 -16.82 -16.91
CA LEU A 306 -14.15 -17.36 -16.48
C LEU A 306 -13.98 -17.23 -14.96
N PHE A 307 -14.34 -16.09 -14.36
CA PHE A 307 -14.25 -15.86 -12.92
C PHE A 307 -15.19 -16.77 -12.12
N VAL A 308 -16.40 -17.04 -12.63
CA VAL A 308 -17.30 -18.03 -12.04
C VAL A 308 -16.69 -19.43 -12.10
N LYS A 309 -16.11 -19.82 -13.25
CA LYS A 309 -15.45 -21.12 -13.44
C LYS A 309 -14.29 -21.30 -12.46
N ILE A 310 -13.39 -20.33 -12.37
CA ILE A 310 -12.24 -20.42 -11.45
C ILE A 310 -12.69 -20.46 -9.99
N SER A 311 -13.72 -19.68 -9.63
CA SER A 311 -14.23 -19.67 -8.25
C SER A 311 -14.73 -21.03 -7.82
N LYS A 312 -15.48 -21.72 -8.69
CA LYS A 312 -15.96 -23.08 -8.41
C LYS A 312 -14.83 -24.09 -8.25
N GLY A 313 -13.79 -24.02 -9.08
CA GLY A 313 -12.66 -24.95 -8.95
C GLY A 313 -11.76 -24.65 -7.75
N VAL A 314 -11.53 -23.38 -7.42
CA VAL A 314 -10.80 -22.98 -6.20
C VAL A 314 -11.59 -23.37 -4.95
N ASP A 315 -12.91 -23.15 -4.92
CA ASP A 315 -13.76 -23.59 -3.80
C ASP A 315 -13.73 -25.11 -3.63
N ALA A 316 -13.77 -25.86 -4.74
CA ALA A 316 -13.66 -27.32 -4.73
C ALA A 316 -12.29 -27.81 -4.25
N TYR A 317 -11.20 -27.09 -4.57
CA TYR A 317 -9.85 -27.41 -4.10
C TYR A 317 -9.74 -27.38 -2.58
N PHE A 318 -10.37 -26.41 -1.91
CA PHE A 318 -10.41 -26.31 -0.44
C PHE A 318 -11.55 -27.06 0.23
N SER A 319 -12.50 -27.59 -0.54
CA SER A 319 -13.58 -28.44 -0.02
C SER A 319 -13.19 -29.91 0.04
N LYS A 320 -12.11 -30.31 -0.66
CA LYS A 320 -11.60 -31.69 -0.72
C LYS A 320 -10.34 -31.90 0.15
N ASN A 321 -9.70 -30.82 0.61
CA ASN A 321 -8.48 -30.78 1.41
C ASN A 321 -8.69 -29.93 2.67
#